data_AF-A0A357LK97-F1
#
_entry.id   AF-A0A357LK97-F1
#
_cell.length_a   1.000
_cell.length_b   1.000
_cell.length_c   1.000
_cell.angle_alpha   90.00
_cell.angle_beta   90.00
_cell.angle_gamma   90.00
#
_symmetry.space_group_name_H-M   'P 1'
#
loop_
_entity.id
_entity.type
_entity.pdbx_description
1 polymer ?
#
loop_
_entity_poly.entity_id
_entity_poly.type
_entity_poly.pdbx_seq_one_letter_code
_entity_poly.pdbx_strand_id
1 'polypeptide(L)'
;MQDLDVLKALIVADHTQRGQPISKLGYFCAPFRPSAGPFADKVIKVYRGLSDNGALHRLAACHDHYVAVLRKTGVPLPETTFHLLDLEHELVPVIVQDALPEASMMRDQMLRADSAQAVILLETAANVIADFWNNLANDGLRVGFHPSIRNFAIVDGRAVFFDTFPPLIHYNRAEMGRMLLQFSEKRLMRLLGPFVRGTVTSIQDEWYSPPETFVGLVGSACRLRPEDRALFLDWGNGFVTRQMPRWADEAQAGLHAPPRLPGYWTAMRKLLGLQGAPNV
;
A
#
# COMPACT_ATOMS: atom_id res chain seq x y z
N MET A 1 8.25 12.01 24.96
CA MET A 1 8.00 11.04 26.05
C MET A 1 6.51 11.03 26.40
N GLN A 2 5.91 12.16 26.79
CA GLN A 2 4.47 12.24 27.11
C GLN A 2 3.53 11.79 25.98
N ASP A 3 3.83 12.09 24.71
CA ASP A 3 2.97 11.68 23.58
C ASP A 3 2.95 10.17 23.34
N LEU A 4 4.03 9.45 23.65
CA LEU A 4 4.11 8.00 23.43
C LEU A 4 3.35 7.22 24.50
N ASP A 5 3.34 7.70 25.75
CA ASP A 5 2.56 7.06 26.81
C ASP A 5 1.05 7.21 26.55
N VAL A 6 0.64 8.38 26.03
CA VAL A 6 -0.75 8.61 25.56
C VAL A 6 -1.09 7.67 24.39
N LEU A 7 -0.18 7.52 23.42
CA LEU A 7 -0.36 6.60 22.29
C LEU A 7 -0.52 5.14 22.76
N LYS A 8 0.32 4.69 23.70
CA LYS A 8 0.22 3.34 24.29
C LYS A 8 -1.13 3.13 24.96
N ALA A 9 -1.56 4.07 25.80
CA ALA A 9 -2.85 4.00 26.48
C ALA A 9 -4.02 3.95 25.48
N LEU A 10 -3.96 4.73 24.40
CA LEU A 10 -4.96 4.71 23.33
C LEU A 10 -5.03 3.34 22.63
N ILE A 11 -3.88 2.72 22.33
CA ILE A 11 -3.83 1.41 21.66
C ILE A 11 -4.39 0.32 22.57
N VAL A 12 -4.03 0.33 23.87
CA VAL A 12 -4.58 -0.62 24.85
C VAL A 12 -6.10 -0.43 24.97
N ALA A 13 -6.58 0.81 25.08
CA ALA A 13 -8.00 1.10 25.14
C ALA A 13 -8.75 0.67 23.87
N ASP A 14 -8.21 0.95 22.68
CA ASP A 14 -8.77 0.51 21.41
C ASP A 14 -8.81 -1.03 21.32
N HIS A 15 -7.77 -1.74 21.75
CA HIS A 15 -7.80 -3.21 21.84
C HIS A 15 -8.91 -3.74 22.75
N THR A 16 -9.18 -3.07 23.88
CA THR A 16 -10.28 -3.45 24.79
C THR A 16 -11.66 -3.10 24.24
N GLN A 17 -11.77 -2.06 23.38
CA GLN A 17 -13.04 -1.59 22.81
C GLN A 17 -13.37 -2.23 21.45
N ARG A 18 -12.36 -2.74 20.72
CA ARG A 18 -12.51 -3.39 19.41
C ARG A 18 -13.19 -4.74 19.51
N GLY A 19 -14.52 -4.68 19.61
CA GLY A 19 -15.41 -5.76 19.19
C GLY A 19 -15.49 -5.90 17.65
N GLN A 20 -15.12 -4.88 16.86
CA GLN A 20 -15.08 -4.96 15.39
C GLN A 20 -14.04 -4.01 14.74
N PRO A 21 -13.32 -4.44 13.69
CA PRO A 21 -12.31 -3.64 12.99
C PRO A 21 -12.92 -2.59 12.02
N ILE A 22 -12.32 -1.39 11.96
CA ILE A 22 -12.67 -0.28 11.03
C ILE A 22 -12.26 -0.59 9.56
N SER A 23 -11.52 -1.68 9.31
CA SER A 23 -11.35 -2.23 7.97
C SER A 23 -11.13 -3.74 8.04
N LYS A 24 -11.94 -4.51 7.32
CA LYS A 24 -11.85 -6.00 7.24
C LYS A 24 -10.76 -6.50 6.28
N LEU A 25 -9.91 -5.61 5.75
CA LEU A 25 -9.09 -5.92 4.56
C LEU A 25 -7.62 -5.53 4.66
N GLY A 26 -7.17 -4.95 5.77
CA GLY A 26 -5.74 -4.81 6.01
C GLY A 26 -5.12 -6.19 6.07
N TYR A 27 -4.31 -6.56 5.08
CA TYR A 27 -3.64 -7.86 5.06
C TYR A 27 -2.75 -8.05 6.30
N PHE A 28 -2.36 -6.94 6.96
CA PHE A 28 -1.47 -6.87 8.11
C PHE A 28 -2.08 -6.29 9.39
N CYS A 29 -2.97 -5.30 9.28
CA CYS A 29 -3.60 -4.65 10.43
C CYS A 29 -4.90 -3.92 10.05
N ALA A 30 -5.84 -3.79 10.97
CA ALA A 30 -6.94 -2.82 10.87
C ALA A 30 -6.49 -1.44 11.42
N PRO A 31 -6.42 -0.38 10.60
CA PRO A 31 -6.18 0.98 11.10
C PRO A 31 -7.35 1.49 11.94
N PHE A 32 -7.10 2.46 12.83
CA PHE A 32 -8.15 3.25 13.49
C PHE A 32 -7.79 4.73 13.53
N ARG A 33 -8.82 5.54 13.76
CA ARG A 33 -8.71 6.98 14.03
C ARG A 33 -9.29 7.27 15.40
N PRO A 34 -8.50 7.79 16.35
CA PRO A 34 -9.04 8.27 17.63
C PRO A 34 -10.12 9.33 17.42
N SER A 35 -11.18 9.30 18.24
CA SER A 35 -12.29 10.26 18.16
C SER A 35 -11.99 11.60 18.84
N ALA A 36 -11.00 11.64 19.74
CA ALA A 36 -10.62 12.81 20.51
C ALA A 36 -9.16 12.72 20.99
N GLY A 37 -8.65 13.82 21.55
CA GLY A 37 -7.30 13.90 22.10
C GLY A 37 -6.23 14.25 21.06
N PRO A 38 -4.94 14.16 21.43
CA PRO A 38 -3.82 14.66 20.61
C PRO A 38 -3.60 13.87 19.30
N PHE A 39 -4.26 12.72 19.14
CA PHE A 39 -4.18 11.88 17.94
C PHE A 39 -5.48 11.87 17.12
N ALA A 40 -6.43 12.78 17.37
CA ALA A 40 -7.74 12.82 16.69
C ALA A 40 -7.64 13.14 15.18
N ASP A 41 -6.56 13.81 14.79
CA ASP A 41 -6.19 14.11 13.40
C ASP A 41 -5.26 13.04 12.79
N LYS A 42 -5.05 11.90 13.47
CA LYS A 42 -4.16 10.83 13.01
C LYS A 42 -4.90 9.54 12.68
N VAL A 43 -4.29 8.74 11.82
CA VAL A 43 -4.59 7.32 11.60
C VAL A 43 -3.48 6.49 12.22
N ILE A 44 -3.86 5.52 13.04
CA ILE A 44 -2.95 4.63 13.75
C ILE A 44 -3.07 3.23 13.15
N LYS A 45 -1.94 2.65 12.74
CA LYS A 45 -1.83 1.28 12.23
C LYS A 45 -0.97 0.48 13.19
N VAL A 46 -1.59 -0.46 13.90
CA VAL A 46 -0.90 -1.31 14.90
C VAL A 46 -0.65 -2.67 14.28
N TYR A 47 0.61 -3.05 14.16
CA TYR A 47 1.03 -4.33 13.61
C TYR A 47 1.29 -5.33 14.72
N ARG A 48 1.32 -6.62 14.38
CA ARG A 48 1.68 -7.66 15.32
C ARG A 48 3.13 -7.50 15.78
N GLY A 49 3.41 -7.68 17.07
CA GLY A 49 4.77 -7.86 17.55
C GLY A 49 5.39 -9.18 17.08
N LEU A 50 6.71 -9.26 17.18
CA LEU A 50 7.50 -10.44 16.88
C LEU A 50 8.44 -10.73 18.05
N SER A 51 8.74 -12.00 18.29
CA SER A 51 9.73 -12.40 19.31
C SER A 51 11.15 -11.98 18.98
N ASP A 52 11.44 -11.72 17.70
CA ASP A 52 12.74 -11.26 17.23
C ASP A 52 12.78 -9.72 17.23
N ASN A 53 13.25 -9.14 18.34
CA ASN A 53 13.40 -7.69 18.49
C ASN A 53 14.39 -7.10 17.47
N GLY A 54 15.41 -7.86 17.05
CA GLY A 54 16.36 -7.41 16.03
C GLY A 54 15.67 -7.21 14.68
N ALA A 55 14.77 -8.12 14.31
CA ALA A 55 13.94 -7.97 13.11
C ALA A 55 13.00 -6.74 13.19
N LEU A 56 12.46 -6.44 14.38
CA LEU A 56 11.60 -5.26 14.59
C LEU A 56 12.39 -3.94 14.47
N HIS A 57 13.60 -3.87 15.05
CA HIS A 57 14.47 -2.70 14.88
C HIS A 57 14.91 -2.52 13.43
N ARG A 58 15.24 -3.61 12.72
CA ARG A 58 15.52 -3.54 11.28
C ARG A 58 14.30 -3.03 10.51
N LEU A 59 13.09 -3.50 10.84
CA LEU A 59 11.85 -3.07 10.21
C LEU A 59 11.63 -1.55 10.37
N ALA A 60 11.82 -1.00 11.57
CA ALA A 60 11.72 0.44 11.82
C ALA A 60 12.72 1.23 10.97
N ALA A 61 14.00 0.84 10.98
CA ALA A 61 15.03 1.49 10.17
C ALA A 61 14.75 1.41 8.65
N CYS A 62 14.23 0.27 8.17
CA CYS A 62 13.84 0.12 6.78
C CYS A 62 12.62 0.99 6.44
N HIS A 63 11.66 1.14 7.35
CA HIS A 63 10.51 2.03 7.16
C HIS A 63 10.92 3.50 7.07
N ASP A 64 11.72 3.98 8.01
CA ASP A 64 12.21 5.37 7.99
C ASP A 64 12.96 5.67 6.68
N HIS A 65 13.83 4.75 6.25
CA HIS A 65 14.54 4.91 4.98
C HIS A 65 13.60 4.84 3.77
N TYR A 66 12.60 3.95 3.78
CA TYR A 66 11.62 3.85 2.70
C TYR A 66 10.82 5.15 2.54
N VAL A 67 10.34 5.72 3.64
CA VAL A 67 9.64 7.02 3.65
C VAL A 67 10.54 8.13 3.13
N ALA A 68 11.83 8.15 3.53
CA ALA A 68 12.79 9.12 3.02
C ALA A 68 13.01 8.97 1.51
N VAL A 69 13.12 7.74 0.99
CA VAL A 69 13.24 7.48 -0.45
C VAL A 69 11.99 7.92 -1.20
N LEU A 70 10.79 7.55 -0.74
CA LEU A 70 9.52 7.97 -1.36
C LEU A 70 9.45 9.49 -1.49
N ARG A 71 9.74 10.23 -0.41
CA ARG A 71 9.76 11.70 -0.43
C ARG A 71 10.82 12.26 -1.38
N LYS A 72 12.04 11.70 -1.35
CA LYS A 72 13.14 12.12 -2.23
C LYS A 72 12.80 11.94 -3.71
N THR A 73 12.04 10.90 -4.05
CA THR A 73 11.61 10.62 -5.43
C THR A 73 10.34 11.39 -5.85
N GLY A 74 9.81 12.27 -4.98
CA GLY A 74 8.67 13.12 -5.29
C GLY A 74 7.30 12.53 -4.95
N VAL A 75 7.24 11.39 -4.24
CA VAL A 75 5.96 10.80 -3.82
C VAL A 75 5.36 11.62 -2.67
N PRO A 76 4.18 12.24 -2.84
CA PRO A 76 3.53 12.98 -1.77
C PRO A 76 3.01 12.00 -0.70
N LEU A 77 3.34 12.26 0.56
CA LEU A 77 2.95 11.47 1.72
C LEU A 77 2.32 12.38 2.78
N PRO A 78 1.32 11.91 3.54
CA PRO A 78 0.99 12.51 4.83
C PRO A 78 2.20 12.37 5.79
N GLU A 79 2.28 13.22 6.81
CA GLU A 79 3.29 12.99 7.85
C GLU A 79 3.10 11.61 8.45
N THR A 80 4.18 10.84 8.50
CA THR A 80 4.16 9.42 8.83
C THR A 80 5.37 9.11 9.70
N THR A 81 5.13 8.57 10.90
CA THR A 81 6.16 8.11 11.82
C THR A 81 5.96 6.64 12.15
N PHE A 82 7.08 5.95 12.35
CA PHE A 82 7.10 4.56 12.81
C PHE A 82 7.60 4.50 14.24
N HIS A 83 6.87 3.78 15.08
CA HIS A 83 7.21 3.57 16.48
C HIS A 83 7.31 2.08 16.78
N LEU A 84 8.28 1.73 17.62
CA LEU A 84 8.31 0.45 18.31
C LEU A 84 7.90 0.71 19.75
N LEU A 85 6.69 0.30 20.12
CA LEU A 85 6.14 0.53 21.45
C LEU A 85 6.24 -0.76 22.26
N ASP A 86 6.77 -0.65 23.47
CA ASP A 86 6.62 -1.70 24.47
C ASP A 86 5.19 -1.65 25.03
N LEU A 87 4.39 -2.67 24.67
CA LEU A 87 3.04 -2.92 25.15
C LEU A 87 3.03 -4.27 25.87
N GLU A 88 2.82 -4.26 27.19
CA GLU A 88 2.74 -5.49 28.01
C GLU A 88 3.94 -6.44 27.83
N HIS A 89 5.16 -5.89 27.70
CA HIS A 89 6.42 -6.63 27.46
C HIS A 89 6.56 -7.25 26.07
N GLU A 90 5.70 -6.88 25.11
CA GLU A 90 5.86 -7.16 23.69
C GLU A 90 6.22 -5.88 22.94
N LEU A 91 7.22 -5.96 22.06
CA LEU A 91 7.58 -4.84 21.20
C LEU A 91 6.65 -4.84 19.97
N VAL A 92 5.82 -3.80 19.88
CA VAL A 92 4.73 -3.68 18.91
C VAL A 92 5.04 -2.57 17.90
N PRO A 93 5.06 -2.87 16.59
CA PRO A 93 5.25 -1.84 15.57
C PRO A 93 3.97 -1.05 15.33
N VAL A 94 4.10 0.26 15.28
CA VAL A 94 2.97 1.19 15.12
C VAL A 94 3.35 2.27 14.12
N ILE A 95 2.50 2.48 13.11
CA ILE A 95 2.59 3.66 12.26
C ILE A 95 1.55 4.67 12.74
N VAL A 96 2.00 5.90 12.98
CA VAL A 96 1.14 7.07 13.20
C VAL A 96 1.26 7.96 11.98
N GLN A 97 0.13 8.30 11.38
CA GLN A 97 0.08 9.02 10.12
C GLN A 97 -0.98 10.11 10.16
N ASP A 98 -0.76 11.27 9.54
CA ASP A 98 -1.79 12.29 9.39
C ASP A 98 -3.03 11.70 8.69
N ALA A 99 -4.21 11.98 9.25
CA ALA A 99 -5.46 11.54 8.67
C ALA A 99 -5.79 12.35 7.42
N LEU A 100 -6.11 11.63 6.35
CA LEU A 100 -6.63 12.22 5.13
C LEU A 100 -8.17 12.26 5.19
N PRO A 101 -8.83 13.28 4.58
CA PRO A 101 -10.28 13.33 4.54
C PRO A 101 -10.86 12.09 3.85
N GLU A 102 -11.92 11.47 4.39
CA GLU A 102 -12.51 10.27 3.78
C GLU A 102 -12.99 10.53 2.34
N ALA A 103 -13.59 11.69 2.09
CA ALA A 103 -14.01 12.10 0.75
C ALA A 103 -12.86 12.24 -0.26
N SER A 104 -11.61 12.31 0.21
CA SER A 104 -10.42 12.36 -0.63
C SER A 104 -10.01 10.98 -1.18
N MET A 105 -10.56 9.87 -0.69
CA MET A 105 -10.14 8.53 -1.12
C MET A 105 -10.34 8.32 -2.63
N MET A 106 -9.25 8.05 -3.35
CA MET A 106 -9.25 7.98 -4.82
C MET A 106 -10.23 6.93 -5.32
N ARG A 107 -10.32 5.77 -4.67
CA ARG A 107 -11.26 4.71 -5.05
C ARG A 107 -12.71 5.18 -5.11
N ASP A 108 -13.16 5.91 -4.10
CA ASP A 108 -14.55 6.33 -4.00
C ASP A 108 -14.84 7.55 -4.88
N GLN A 109 -13.83 8.39 -5.12
CA GLN A 109 -13.91 9.42 -6.16
C GLN A 109 -14.01 8.80 -7.55
N MET A 110 -13.18 7.81 -7.87
CA MET A 110 -13.23 7.06 -9.14
C MET A 110 -14.61 6.45 -9.38
N LEU A 111 -15.25 5.87 -8.36
CA LEU A 111 -16.59 5.29 -8.48
C LEU A 111 -17.69 6.33 -8.78
N ARG A 112 -17.55 7.55 -8.25
CA ARG A 112 -18.53 8.64 -8.43
C ARG A 112 -18.28 9.51 -9.66
N ALA A 113 -17.05 9.50 -10.19
CA ALA A 113 -16.64 10.29 -11.33
C ALA A 113 -17.35 9.83 -12.62
N ASP A 114 -17.52 10.76 -13.56
CA ASP A 114 -17.72 10.42 -14.96
C ASP A 114 -16.40 9.92 -15.59
N SER A 115 -16.45 9.43 -16.84
CA SER A 115 -15.28 8.85 -17.50
C SER A 115 -14.12 9.84 -17.68
N ALA A 116 -14.41 11.12 -17.94
CA ALA A 116 -13.38 12.13 -18.13
C ALA A 116 -12.67 12.45 -16.81
N GLN A 117 -13.44 12.66 -15.74
CA GLN A 117 -12.92 12.89 -14.41
C GLN A 117 -12.16 11.66 -13.88
N ALA A 118 -12.63 10.44 -14.20
CA ALA A 118 -11.94 9.20 -13.85
C ALA A 118 -10.53 9.14 -14.47
N VAL A 119 -10.36 9.57 -15.72
CA VAL A 119 -9.05 9.67 -16.37
C VAL A 119 -8.16 10.70 -15.66
N ILE A 120 -8.71 11.86 -15.27
CA ILE A 120 -7.94 12.89 -14.53
C ILE A 120 -7.44 12.34 -13.20
N LEU A 121 -8.29 11.64 -12.44
CA LEU A 121 -7.89 11.00 -11.18
C LEU A 121 -6.77 9.96 -11.43
N LEU A 122 -6.90 9.16 -12.48
CA LEU A 122 -5.91 8.15 -12.84
C LEU A 122 -4.56 8.78 -13.24
N GLU A 123 -4.59 9.88 -14.01
CA GLU A 123 -3.41 10.68 -14.38
C GLU A 123 -2.69 11.21 -13.15
N THR A 124 -3.41 11.77 -12.17
CA THR A 124 -2.77 12.28 -10.94
C THR A 124 -2.01 11.19 -10.18
N ALA A 125 -2.60 10.00 -10.04
CA ALA A 125 -1.94 8.87 -9.39
C ALA A 125 -0.76 8.31 -10.22
N ALA A 126 -0.91 8.24 -11.54
CA ALA A 126 0.13 7.75 -12.44
C ALA A 126 1.34 8.68 -12.50
N ASN A 127 1.15 9.99 -12.40
CA ASN A 127 2.26 10.94 -12.29
C ASN A 127 3.12 10.66 -11.06
N VAL A 128 2.51 10.30 -9.92
CA VAL A 128 3.28 9.90 -8.71
C VAL A 128 4.10 8.63 -8.96
N ILE A 129 3.59 7.67 -9.74
CA ILE A 129 4.33 6.47 -10.15
C ILE A 129 5.51 6.84 -11.05
N ALA A 130 5.26 7.69 -12.05
CA ALA A 130 6.29 8.14 -12.97
C ALA A 130 7.40 8.91 -12.24
N ASP A 131 7.04 9.85 -11.36
CA ASP A 131 7.98 10.61 -10.54
C ASP A 131 8.84 9.67 -9.68
N PHE A 132 8.22 8.70 -9.00
CA PHE A 132 8.95 7.71 -8.20
C PHE A 132 10.06 7.03 -9.03
N TRP A 133 9.70 6.43 -10.16
CA TRP A 133 10.63 5.63 -10.95
C TRP A 133 11.64 6.46 -11.74
N ASN A 134 11.23 7.61 -12.26
CA ASN A 134 12.14 8.51 -13.00
C ASN A 134 13.20 9.13 -12.07
N ASN A 135 12.84 9.40 -10.81
CA ASN A 135 13.75 10.03 -9.84
C ASN A 135 14.53 9.02 -8.99
N LEU A 136 14.20 7.72 -9.05
CA LEU A 136 14.89 6.70 -8.29
C LEU A 136 16.33 6.53 -8.79
N ALA A 137 17.29 6.73 -7.89
CA ALA A 137 18.70 6.55 -8.20
C ALA A 137 19.03 5.08 -8.52
N ASN A 138 19.88 4.85 -9.52
CA ASN A 138 20.34 3.51 -9.89
C ASN A 138 21.64 3.15 -9.15
N ASP A 139 21.60 3.17 -7.82
CA ASP A 139 22.74 2.85 -6.94
C ASP A 139 22.80 1.35 -6.53
N GLY A 140 21.98 0.51 -7.18
CA GLY A 140 21.88 -0.92 -6.89
C GLY A 140 21.03 -1.27 -5.68
N LEU A 141 20.43 -0.27 -5.01
CA LEU A 141 19.50 -0.48 -3.92
C LEU A 141 18.18 -1.07 -4.44
N ARG A 142 17.77 -2.22 -3.89
CA ARG A 142 16.46 -2.83 -4.19
C ARG A 142 15.37 -2.05 -3.46
N VAL A 143 14.67 -1.18 -4.21
CA VAL A 143 13.47 -0.45 -3.77
C VAL A 143 12.29 -0.80 -4.66
N GLY A 144 11.12 -0.98 -4.08
CA GLY A 144 9.86 -1.16 -4.79
C GLY A 144 8.84 -0.10 -4.40
N PHE A 145 7.72 -0.09 -5.11
CA PHE A 145 6.57 0.78 -4.88
C PHE A 145 5.28 0.01 -5.17
N HIS A 146 4.27 0.12 -4.30
CA HIS A 146 2.96 -0.54 -4.49
C HIS A 146 1.81 0.47 -4.61
N PRO A 147 1.71 1.16 -5.77
CA PRO A 147 0.75 2.23 -6.02
C PRO A 147 -0.60 1.69 -6.53
N SER A 148 -1.45 1.23 -5.62
CA SER A 148 -2.84 0.85 -5.93
C SER A 148 -3.79 2.03 -5.78
N ILE A 149 -4.92 2.04 -6.50
CA ILE A 149 -6.02 3.03 -6.32
C ILE A 149 -6.48 3.11 -4.85
N ARG A 150 -6.33 2.02 -4.09
CA ARG A 150 -6.69 1.96 -2.67
C ARG A 150 -5.69 2.67 -1.74
N ASN A 151 -4.50 2.96 -2.24
CA ASN A 151 -3.39 3.52 -1.49
C ASN A 151 -3.19 5.02 -1.79
N PHE A 152 -4.12 5.61 -2.56
CA PHE A 152 -4.12 7.02 -2.94
C PHE A 152 -5.36 7.76 -2.43
N ALA A 153 -5.12 8.98 -1.99
CA ALA A 153 -6.11 10.02 -1.79
C ALA A 153 -5.85 11.13 -2.81
N ILE A 154 -6.91 11.78 -3.31
CA ILE A 154 -6.80 12.98 -4.13
C ILE A 154 -7.24 14.18 -3.28
N VAL A 155 -6.26 15.00 -2.91
CA VAL A 155 -6.43 16.21 -2.08
C VAL A 155 -6.04 17.41 -2.94
N ASP A 156 -6.96 18.35 -3.14
CA ASP A 156 -6.75 19.56 -3.95
C ASP A 156 -6.16 19.27 -5.34
N GLY A 157 -6.66 18.21 -5.98
CA GLY A 157 -6.23 17.77 -7.32
C GLY A 157 -4.87 17.06 -7.36
N ARG A 158 -4.28 16.74 -6.21
CA ARG A 158 -2.99 16.03 -6.11
C ARG A 158 -3.17 14.65 -5.49
N ALA A 159 -2.51 13.65 -6.07
CA ALA A 159 -2.47 12.32 -5.49
C ALA A 159 -1.49 12.25 -4.30
N VAL A 160 -1.97 11.74 -3.17
CA VAL A 160 -1.21 11.52 -1.95
C VAL A 160 -1.21 10.04 -1.65
N PHE A 161 -0.02 9.44 -1.59
CA PHE A 161 0.16 8.03 -1.23
C PHE A 161 0.20 7.87 0.29
N PHE A 162 -0.38 6.79 0.82
CA PHE A 162 -0.46 6.60 2.28
C PHE A 162 -0.16 5.18 2.77
N ASP A 163 0.27 4.27 1.90
CA ASP A 163 0.56 2.88 2.26
C ASP A 163 2.05 2.55 2.33
N THR A 164 2.69 2.87 3.45
CA THR A 164 4.13 2.70 3.63
C THR A 164 4.53 1.32 4.16
N PHE A 165 3.60 0.37 4.29
CA PHE A 165 3.88 -0.96 4.85
C PHE A 165 3.44 -2.10 3.90
N PRO A 166 4.27 -3.13 3.70
CA PRO A 166 5.63 -3.28 4.22
C PRO A 166 6.60 -2.27 3.58
N PRO A 167 7.69 -1.90 4.25
CA PRO A 167 8.71 -1.07 3.63
C PRO A 167 9.44 -1.84 2.53
N LEU A 168 9.25 -1.41 1.28
CA LEU A 168 9.74 -2.12 0.09
C LEU A 168 11.20 -1.80 -0.22
N ILE A 169 12.08 -1.85 0.78
CA ILE A 169 13.49 -1.46 0.69
C ILE A 169 14.36 -2.41 1.50
N HIS A 170 15.61 -2.64 1.11
CA HIS A 170 16.61 -3.44 1.83
C HIS A 170 16.30 -4.93 2.04
N TYR A 171 15.11 -5.39 1.70
CA TYR A 171 14.75 -6.80 1.75
C TYR A 171 15.02 -7.44 0.41
N ASN A 172 15.68 -8.59 0.42
CA ASN A 172 15.69 -9.45 -0.75
C ASN A 172 14.31 -10.12 -0.94
N ARG A 173 14.12 -10.71 -2.11
CA ARG A 173 12.88 -11.36 -2.51
C ARG A 173 12.38 -12.40 -1.48
N ALA A 174 13.29 -13.20 -0.92
CA ALA A 174 12.97 -14.25 0.05
C ALA A 174 12.62 -13.69 1.44
N GLU A 175 13.24 -12.58 1.85
CA GLU A 175 12.98 -11.88 3.10
C GLU A 175 11.63 -11.18 3.09
N MET A 176 11.32 -10.45 2.02
CA MET A 176 10.04 -9.75 1.89
C MET A 176 8.88 -10.75 1.88
N GLY A 177 9.02 -11.88 1.16
CA GLY A 177 8.02 -12.97 1.24
C GLY A 177 7.80 -13.51 2.67
N ARG A 178 8.86 -13.57 3.50
CA ARG A 178 8.71 -13.95 4.92
C ARG A 178 8.02 -12.87 5.74
N MET A 179 8.38 -11.60 5.54
CA MET A 179 7.74 -10.47 6.21
C MET A 179 6.23 -10.45 5.93
N LEU A 180 5.84 -10.58 4.66
CA LEU A 180 4.43 -10.61 4.24
C LEU A 180 3.64 -11.71 4.97
N LEU A 181 4.25 -12.88 5.18
CA LEU A 181 3.62 -13.98 5.90
C LEU A 181 3.58 -13.74 7.40
N GLN A 182 4.68 -13.29 8.01
CA GLN A 182 4.79 -13.08 9.45
C GLN A 182 3.76 -12.07 9.98
N PHE A 183 3.58 -10.98 9.24
CA PHE A 183 2.66 -9.91 9.60
C PHE A 183 1.22 -10.15 9.13
N SER A 184 0.94 -11.22 8.37
CA SER A 184 -0.42 -11.50 7.93
C SER A 184 -1.35 -11.73 9.13
N GLU A 185 -2.53 -11.11 9.15
CA GLU A 185 -3.50 -11.29 10.25
C GLU A 185 -4.01 -12.74 10.35
N LYS A 186 -4.12 -13.45 9.22
CA LYS A 186 -4.71 -14.80 9.16
C LYS A 186 -3.71 -15.86 9.62
N ARG A 187 -4.00 -16.51 10.76
CA ARG A 187 -3.24 -17.68 11.28
C ARG A 187 -2.99 -18.74 10.21
N LEU A 188 -3.98 -19.00 9.36
CA LEU A 188 -3.88 -19.96 8.26
C LEU A 188 -2.79 -19.59 7.24
N MET A 189 -2.64 -18.32 6.89
CA MET A 189 -1.59 -17.87 5.97
C MET A 189 -0.20 -18.04 6.56
N ARG A 190 -0.08 -17.90 7.89
CA ARG A 190 1.18 -18.14 8.60
C ARG A 190 1.54 -19.62 8.64
N LEU A 191 0.52 -20.49 8.80
CA LEU A 191 0.71 -21.93 8.87
C LEU A 191 0.97 -22.55 7.50
N LEU A 192 0.26 -22.11 6.46
CA LEU A 192 0.44 -22.56 5.08
C LEU A 192 1.58 -21.84 4.35
N GLY A 193 2.08 -20.74 4.92
CA GLY A 193 3.11 -19.87 4.36
C GLY A 193 4.33 -20.57 3.77
N PRO A 194 4.90 -21.62 4.40
CA PRO A 194 6.01 -22.38 3.83
C PRO A 194 5.68 -23.04 2.48
N PHE A 195 4.44 -23.49 2.27
CA PHE A 195 4.00 -24.19 1.06
C PHE A 195 3.57 -23.24 -0.07
N VAL A 196 3.10 -22.04 0.27
CA VAL A 196 2.68 -21.01 -0.71
C VAL A 196 3.73 -19.91 -0.90
N ARG A 197 4.92 -20.07 -0.33
CA ARG A 197 5.99 -19.06 -0.34
C ARG A 197 6.33 -18.62 -1.74
N GLY A 198 6.52 -19.55 -2.68
CA GLY A 198 6.84 -19.22 -4.08
C GLY A 198 5.80 -18.31 -4.74
N THR A 199 4.53 -18.54 -4.46
CA THR A 199 3.39 -17.77 -4.98
C THR A 199 3.25 -16.39 -4.34
N VAL A 200 3.45 -16.27 -3.03
CA VAL A 200 3.47 -14.94 -2.35
C VAL A 200 4.67 -14.12 -2.81
N THR A 201 5.78 -14.81 -3.06
CA THR A 201 7.04 -14.23 -3.51
C THR A 201 6.98 -13.72 -4.95
N SER A 202 6.08 -14.21 -5.80
CA SER A 202 5.88 -13.69 -7.16
C SER A 202 4.98 -12.45 -7.22
N ILE A 203 4.03 -12.31 -6.29
CA ILE A 203 3.10 -11.16 -6.27
C ILE A 203 3.82 -9.85 -5.99
N GLN A 204 4.88 -9.91 -5.18
CA GLN A 204 5.70 -8.74 -4.88
C GLN A 204 6.57 -8.31 -6.06
N ASP A 205 6.81 -9.16 -7.07
CA ASP A 205 7.73 -8.81 -8.17
C ASP A 205 7.19 -7.61 -8.95
N GLU A 206 5.85 -7.52 -9.10
CA GLU A 206 5.13 -6.37 -9.65
C GLU A 206 5.49 -5.04 -8.94
N TRP A 207 5.82 -5.09 -7.65
CA TRP A 207 6.13 -3.89 -6.88
C TRP A 207 7.56 -3.38 -7.13
N TYR A 208 8.44 -4.20 -7.68
CA TYR A 208 9.83 -3.81 -7.97
C TYR A 208 10.06 -3.54 -9.46
N SER A 209 9.00 -3.56 -10.27
CA SER A 209 9.06 -3.36 -11.71
C SER A 209 8.34 -2.06 -12.11
N PRO A 210 9.06 -1.06 -12.67
CA PRO A 210 8.46 0.18 -13.13
C PRO A 210 7.24 -0.01 -14.06
N PRO A 211 7.32 -0.80 -15.15
CA PRO A 211 6.17 -1.00 -16.02
C PRO A 211 5.03 -1.75 -15.30
N GLU A 212 5.33 -2.76 -14.47
CA GLU A 212 4.28 -3.54 -13.81
C GLU A 212 3.52 -2.75 -12.74
N THR A 213 4.17 -1.83 -12.01
CA THR A 213 3.46 -0.95 -11.07
C THR A 213 2.45 -0.05 -11.77
N PHE A 214 2.81 0.53 -12.93
CA PHE A 214 1.90 1.34 -13.74
C PHE A 214 0.76 0.48 -14.32
N VAL A 215 1.09 -0.67 -14.92
CA VAL A 215 0.10 -1.62 -15.44
C VAL A 215 -0.85 -2.09 -14.33
N GLY A 216 -0.36 -2.27 -13.11
CA GLY A 216 -1.15 -2.62 -11.93
C GLY A 216 -2.17 -1.55 -11.54
N LEU A 217 -1.82 -0.27 -11.65
CA LEU A 217 -2.72 0.87 -11.45
C LEU A 217 -3.83 0.87 -12.51
N VAL A 218 -3.47 0.79 -13.79
CA VAL A 218 -4.45 0.75 -14.91
C VAL A 218 -5.36 -0.47 -14.79
N GLY A 219 -4.81 -1.64 -14.50
CA GLY A 219 -5.56 -2.85 -14.25
C GLY A 219 -6.55 -2.71 -13.09
N SER A 220 -6.17 -1.97 -12.04
CA SER A 220 -7.06 -1.67 -10.93
C SER A 220 -8.22 -0.77 -11.35
N ALA A 221 -7.98 0.21 -12.21
CA ALA A 221 -9.03 1.07 -12.77
C ALA A 221 -9.99 0.28 -13.66
N CYS A 222 -9.46 -0.55 -14.57
CA CYS A 222 -10.23 -1.43 -15.45
C CYS A 222 -11.11 -2.45 -14.71
N ARG A 223 -10.70 -2.87 -13.50
CA ARG A 223 -11.50 -3.73 -12.62
C ARG A 223 -12.54 -2.94 -11.83
N LEU A 224 -12.24 -1.69 -11.48
CA LEU A 224 -13.13 -0.82 -10.74
C LEU A 224 -14.28 -0.30 -11.60
N ARG A 225 -14.00 0.04 -12.86
CA ARG A 225 -14.95 0.56 -13.85
C ARG A 225 -14.82 -0.21 -15.17
N PRO A 226 -15.43 -1.40 -15.26
CA PRO A 226 -15.37 -2.25 -16.45
C PRO A 226 -15.80 -1.59 -17.76
N GLU A 227 -16.72 -0.64 -17.68
CA GLU A 227 -17.28 0.14 -18.79
C GLU A 227 -16.26 1.08 -19.42
N ASP A 228 -15.31 1.60 -18.64
CA ASP A 228 -14.29 2.55 -19.10
C ASP A 228 -12.98 1.88 -19.51
N ARG A 229 -12.93 0.55 -19.61
CA ARG A 229 -11.68 -0.19 -19.89
C ARG A 229 -10.96 0.28 -21.14
N ALA A 230 -11.68 0.45 -22.25
CA ALA A 230 -11.06 0.86 -23.50
C ALA A 230 -10.42 2.25 -23.37
N LEU A 231 -11.11 3.16 -22.68
CA LEU A 231 -10.61 4.50 -22.38
C LEU A 231 -9.34 4.47 -21.52
N PHE A 232 -9.31 3.67 -20.44
CA PHE A 232 -8.12 3.59 -19.59
C PHE A 232 -6.93 2.94 -20.27
N LEU A 233 -7.15 1.95 -21.14
CA LEU A 233 -6.07 1.33 -21.89
C LEU A 233 -5.49 2.30 -22.93
N ASP A 234 -6.35 3.00 -23.69
CA ASP A 234 -5.91 4.02 -24.66
C ASP A 234 -5.13 5.15 -23.98
N TRP A 235 -5.71 5.72 -22.93
CA TRP A 235 -5.06 6.72 -22.10
C TRP A 235 -3.71 6.23 -21.57
N GLY A 236 -3.65 4.99 -21.04
CA GLY A 236 -2.43 4.42 -20.46
C GLY A 236 -1.30 4.23 -21.46
N ASN A 237 -1.61 3.83 -22.70
CA ASN A 237 -0.65 3.74 -23.79
C ASN A 237 -0.05 5.12 -24.13
N GLY A 238 -0.90 6.15 -24.16
CA GLY A 238 -0.45 7.53 -24.35
C GLY A 238 0.39 8.05 -23.18
N PHE A 239 -0.02 7.76 -21.94
CA PHE A 239 0.66 8.21 -20.73
C PHE A 239 2.09 7.69 -20.66
N VAL A 240 2.31 6.37 -20.81
CA VAL A 240 3.63 5.78 -20.63
C VAL A 240 4.64 6.29 -21.65
N THR A 241 4.19 6.55 -22.88
CA THR A 241 5.03 7.14 -23.93
C THR A 241 5.52 8.54 -23.54
N ARG A 242 4.67 9.34 -22.88
CA ARG A 242 4.99 10.72 -22.50
C ARG A 242 5.79 10.81 -21.20
N GLN A 243 5.40 10.05 -20.17
CA GLN A 243 5.89 10.22 -18.80
C GLN A 243 6.89 9.16 -18.35
N MET A 244 6.90 7.99 -19.00
CA MET A 244 7.75 6.85 -18.63
C MET A 244 8.42 6.23 -19.88
N PRO A 245 9.04 7.03 -20.78
CA PRO A 245 9.49 6.57 -22.10
C PRO A 245 10.49 5.41 -22.04
N ARG A 246 11.29 5.32 -20.96
CA ARG A 246 12.25 4.23 -20.74
C ARG A 246 11.58 2.85 -20.65
N TRP A 247 10.34 2.78 -20.17
CA TRP A 247 9.60 1.54 -19.95
C TRP A 247 8.34 1.44 -20.81
N ALA A 248 8.23 2.30 -21.83
CA ALA A 248 7.03 2.40 -22.66
C ALA A 248 6.69 1.08 -23.32
N ASP A 249 7.63 0.44 -24.02
CA ASP A 249 7.39 -0.81 -24.74
C ASP A 249 6.89 -1.94 -23.81
N GLU A 250 7.55 -2.12 -22.65
CA GLU A 250 7.18 -3.13 -21.67
C GLU A 250 5.80 -2.87 -21.05
N ALA A 251 5.50 -1.62 -20.70
CA ALA A 251 4.20 -1.27 -20.14
C ALA A 251 3.09 -1.38 -21.19
N GLN A 252 3.31 -0.90 -22.42
CA GLN A 252 2.35 -1.01 -23.52
C GLN A 252 2.03 -2.48 -23.82
N ALA A 253 3.04 -3.35 -23.79
CA ALA A 253 2.83 -4.79 -23.89
C ALA A 253 1.88 -5.32 -22.80
N GLY A 254 2.04 -4.83 -21.56
CA GLY A 254 1.16 -5.14 -20.44
C GLY A 254 -0.25 -4.54 -20.53
N LEU A 255 -0.48 -3.55 -21.40
CA LEU A 255 -1.76 -2.87 -21.62
C LEU A 255 -2.54 -3.38 -22.85
N HIS A 256 -2.00 -4.34 -23.61
CA HIS A 256 -2.70 -4.91 -24.77
C HIS A 256 -4.08 -5.49 -24.45
N ALA A 257 -4.29 -5.96 -23.22
CA ALA A 257 -5.58 -6.41 -22.71
C ALA A 257 -5.76 -5.92 -21.28
N PRO A 258 -7.01 -5.81 -20.76
CA PRO A 258 -7.25 -5.41 -19.38
C PRO A 258 -6.43 -6.27 -18.41
N PRO A 259 -5.46 -5.67 -17.67
CA PRO A 259 -4.55 -6.46 -16.85
C PRO A 259 -5.31 -7.26 -15.80
N ARG A 260 -5.12 -8.59 -15.82
CA ARG A 260 -5.77 -9.51 -14.90
C ARG A 260 -4.83 -9.79 -13.74
N LEU A 261 -5.41 -9.92 -12.53
CA LEU A 261 -4.66 -10.52 -11.42
C LEU A 261 -4.28 -11.95 -11.82
N PRO A 262 -3.09 -12.45 -11.42
CA PRO A 262 -2.72 -13.82 -11.69
C PRO A 262 -3.81 -14.81 -11.21
N GLY A 263 -4.11 -15.83 -12.02
CA GLY A 263 -5.23 -16.75 -11.75
C GLY A 263 -5.12 -17.45 -10.40
N TYR A 264 -3.90 -17.83 -10.00
CA TYR A 264 -3.60 -18.42 -8.70
C TYR A 264 -3.94 -17.48 -7.53
N TRP A 265 -3.77 -16.17 -7.71
CA TRP A 265 -4.05 -15.17 -6.69
C TRP A 265 -5.54 -14.90 -6.55
N THR A 266 -6.26 -14.93 -7.68
CA THR A 266 -7.73 -14.85 -7.68
C THR A 266 -8.35 -16.05 -6.96
N ALA A 267 -7.82 -17.26 -7.20
CA ALA A 267 -8.24 -18.47 -6.51
C ALA A 267 -7.89 -18.45 -5.01
N MET A 268 -6.68 -18.02 -4.66
CA MET A 268 -6.24 -17.87 -3.27
C MET A 268 -7.09 -16.83 -2.51
N ARG A 269 -7.39 -15.67 -3.11
CA ARG A 269 -8.29 -14.67 -2.51
C ARG A 269 -9.70 -15.20 -2.29
N LYS A 270 -10.22 -15.99 -3.24
CA LYS A 270 -11.53 -16.65 -3.12
C LYS A 270 -11.53 -17.68 -1.97
N LEU A 271 -10.52 -18.54 -1.92
CA LEU A 271 -10.36 -19.57 -0.89
C LEU A 271 -10.21 -18.97 0.51
N LEU A 272 -9.54 -17.81 0.62
CA LEU A 272 -9.28 -17.12 1.87
C LEU A 272 -10.42 -16.17 2.30
N GLY A 273 -11.52 -16.05 1.55
CA GLY A 273 -12.59 -15.10 1.85
C GLY A 273 -12.13 -13.63 1.80
N LEU A 274 -11.14 -13.31 0.96
CA LEU A 274 -10.63 -11.96 0.70
C LEU A 274 -11.40 -11.26 -0.44
N GLN A 275 -12.55 -11.81 -0.85
CA GLN A 275 -13.49 -11.18 -1.77
C GLN A 275 -14.43 -10.29 -0.95
N GLY A 276 -14.23 -8.97 -1.00
CA GLY A 276 -15.06 -8.01 -0.27
C GLY A 276 -15.21 -6.69 -1.02
N ALA A 277 -16.40 -6.09 -0.86
CA ALA A 277 -16.78 -4.72 -1.23
C ALA A 277 -15.95 -3.66 -0.46
N PRO A 278 -15.95 -2.38 -0.89
CA PRO A 278 -15.03 -1.32 -0.44
C PRO A 278 -15.06 -0.99 1.06
N ASN A 279 -13.97 -0.32 1.49
CA ASN A 279 -13.80 0.29 2.81
C ASN A 279 -14.84 1.42 2.96
N VAL A 280 -15.72 1.30 3.95
CA VAL A 280 -16.43 2.42 4.59
C VAL A 280 -16.11 2.31 6.06
#